data_AF-A0A9J6GAB8-F1
#
_entry.id   AF-A0A9J6GAB8-F1
#
_cell.length_a   1.000
_cell.length_b   1.000
_cell.length_c   1.000
_cell.angle_alpha   90.00
_cell.angle_beta   90.00
_cell.angle_gamma   90.00
#
_symmetry.space_group_name_H-M   'P 1'
#
loop_
_entity.id
_entity.type
_entity.pdbx_description
1 polymer ?
#
loop_
_entity_poly.entity_id
_entity_poly.type
_entity_poly.pdbx_seq_one_letter_code
_entity_poly.pdbx_strand_id
1 'polypeptide(L)'
;MFVSKVYGGRASDTHITVDSSFLDRVEPGDVLLADKRFPGIRALLQGQKAVLVLPPFSKGNAQFTHEDTLETYHVTKVHIHVEQVI
;
A
#
# COMPACT_ATOMS: atom_id res chain seq x y z
N MET A 1 -4.53 -11.90 -10.45
CA MET A 1 -3.15 -11.47 -10.15
C MET A 1 -2.68 -10.54 -11.26
N PHE A 2 -2.27 -9.32 -10.92
CA PHE A 2 -1.72 -8.35 -11.86
C PHE A 2 -0.21 -8.26 -11.64
N VAL A 3 0.56 -8.22 -12.72
CA VAL A 3 2.01 -8.04 -12.68
C VAL A 3 2.35 -6.96 -13.70
N SER A 4 2.97 -5.88 -13.25
CA SER A 4 3.39 -4.80 -14.13
C SER A 4 4.58 -5.24 -15.00
N LYS A 5 4.89 -4.46 -16.04
CA LYS A 5 6.11 -4.68 -16.82
C LYS A 5 7.34 -4.45 -15.95
N VAL A 6 8.49 -4.97 -16.35
CA VAL A 6 9.76 -4.66 -15.67
C VAL A 6 10.15 -3.21 -15.92
N TYR A 7 10.50 -2.50 -14.86
CA TYR A 7 10.99 -1.12 -14.89
C TYR A 7 12.44 -1.07 -14.41
N GLY A 8 13.25 -0.21 -15.02
CA GLY A 8 14.62 0.03 -14.56
C GLY A 8 14.63 0.76 -13.20
N GLY A 9 15.67 0.54 -12.39
CA GLY A 9 15.74 1.01 -10.98
C GLY A 9 15.69 2.53 -10.74
N ARG A 10 15.54 3.36 -11.79
CA ARG A 10 15.29 4.81 -11.67
C ARG A 10 13.80 5.17 -11.75
N ALA A 11 12.94 4.24 -12.14
CA ALA A 11 11.50 4.47 -12.16
C ALA A 11 10.98 4.52 -10.72
N SER A 12 10.27 5.60 -10.38
CA SER A 12 9.59 5.69 -9.09
C SER A 12 8.35 4.82 -9.10
N ASP A 13 7.96 4.29 -7.96
CA ASP A 13 6.78 3.43 -7.88
C ASP A 13 5.49 4.15 -8.29
N THR A 14 5.45 5.47 -8.09
CA THR A 14 4.35 6.32 -8.58
C THR A 14 4.30 6.30 -10.11
N HIS A 15 5.45 6.42 -10.78
CA HIS A 15 5.52 6.35 -12.24
C HIS A 15 5.11 4.95 -12.75
N ILE A 16 5.61 3.90 -12.09
CA ILE A 16 5.25 2.51 -12.40
C ILE A 16 3.74 2.27 -12.28
N THR A 17 3.12 2.76 -11.21
CA THR A 17 1.69 2.55 -10.97
C THR A 17 0.83 3.20 -12.06
N VAL A 18 1.21 4.40 -12.51
CA VAL A 18 0.51 5.13 -13.58
C VAL A 18 0.76 4.49 -14.94
N ASP A 19 2.02 4.21 -15.27
CA ASP A 19 2.41 3.64 -16.57
C ASP A 19 1.90 2.21 -16.78
N SER A 20 1.82 1.43 -15.70
CA SER A 20 1.32 0.06 -15.76
C SER A 20 -0.20 -0.06 -15.92
N SER A 21 -0.93 1.07 -15.93
CA SER A 21 -2.40 1.09 -15.95
C SER A 21 -3.02 0.30 -14.78
N PHE A 22 -2.29 0.19 -13.67
CA PHE A 22 -2.79 -0.47 -12.47
C PHE A 22 -4.04 0.22 -11.95
N LEU A 23 -4.02 1.56 -11.96
CA LEU A 23 -5.13 2.40 -11.53
C LEU A 23 -6.40 2.07 -12.31
N ASP A 24 -6.37 1.88 -13.62
CA ASP A 24 -7.58 1.58 -14.41
C ASP A 24 -8.32 0.30 -13.98
N ARG A 25 -7.68 -0.56 -13.17
CA ARG A 25 -8.27 -1.80 -12.64
C ARG A 25 -8.85 -1.65 -11.25
N VAL A 26 -8.64 -0.51 -10.60
CA VAL A 26 -9.09 -0.24 -9.24
C VAL A 26 -10.51 0.29 -9.29
N GLU A 27 -11.41 -0.39 -8.60
CA GLU A 27 -12.81 -0.06 -8.56
C GLU A 27 -13.17 0.73 -7.28
N PRO A 28 -14.22 1.56 -7.33
CA PRO A 28 -14.75 2.21 -6.14
C PRO A 28 -15.09 1.18 -5.05
N GLY A 29 -14.48 1.32 -3.87
CA GLY A 29 -14.66 0.40 -2.75
C GLY A 29 -13.52 -0.61 -2.55
N ASP A 30 -12.57 -0.70 -3.47
CA ASP A 30 -11.39 -1.54 -3.30
C ASP A 30 -10.49 -1.05 -2.16
N VAL A 31 -9.85 -1.99 -1.47
CA VAL A 31 -8.87 -1.73 -0.43
C VAL A 31 -7.47 -2.03 -0.96
N LEU A 32 -6.65 -1.00 -1.08
CA LEU A 32 -5.28 -1.09 -1.57
C LEU A 32 -4.29 -0.91 -0.43
N LEU A 33 -3.47 -1.93 -0.20
CA LEU A 33 -2.33 -1.84 0.70
C LEU A 33 -1.11 -1.37 -0.10
N ALA A 34 -0.54 -0.22 0.25
CA ALA A 34 0.67 0.30 -0.38
C ALA A 34 1.77 0.52 0.65
N ASP A 35 3.03 0.38 0.23
CA ASP A 35 4.16 0.78 1.07
C ASP A 35 4.19 2.30 1.22
N LYS A 36 4.44 2.78 2.44
CA LYS A 36 4.39 4.21 2.76
C LYS A 36 5.56 5.01 2.16
N ARG A 37 6.60 4.36 1.60
CA ARG A 37 7.61 5.02 0.77
C ARG A 37 7.07 5.48 -0.59
N PHE A 38 5.76 5.33 -0.83
CA PHE A 38 5.05 5.78 -2.03
C PHE A 38 4.32 7.11 -1.76
N PRO A 39 4.98 8.27 -1.85
CA PRO A 39 4.33 9.54 -1.56
C PRO A 39 3.21 9.89 -2.56
N GLY A 40 3.32 9.42 -3.81
CA GLY A 40 2.39 9.77 -4.89
C GLY A 40 1.11 8.94 -4.96
N ILE A 41 1.06 7.75 -4.33
CA ILE A 41 -0.07 6.83 -4.49
C ILE A 41 -1.37 7.39 -3.88
N ARG A 42 -1.26 8.15 -2.78
CA ARG A 42 -2.41 8.78 -2.12
C ARG A 42 -3.15 9.71 -3.06
N ALA A 43 -2.41 10.56 -3.79
CA ALA A 43 -2.98 11.53 -4.72
C ALA A 43 -3.63 10.84 -5.93
N LEU A 44 -3.04 9.73 -6.39
CA LEU A 44 -3.58 8.94 -7.50
C LEU A 44 -4.90 8.24 -7.13
N LEU A 45 -4.99 7.71 -5.90
CA LEU A 45 -6.18 6.96 -5.45
C LEU A 45 -7.34 7.86 -5.00
N GLN A 46 -7.09 9.13 -4.67
CA GLN A 46 -8.15 10.10 -4.38
C GLN A 46 -9.16 10.23 -5.53
N GLY A 47 -8.75 9.97 -6.78
CA GLY A 47 -9.63 10.00 -7.94
C GLY A 47 -10.55 8.77 -8.07
N GLN A 48 -10.25 7.66 -7.40
CA GLN A 48 -10.88 6.35 -7.67
C GLN A 48 -11.87 5.85 -6.61
N LYS A 49 -12.09 6.62 -5.54
CA LYS A 49 -12.92 6.18 -4.38
C LYS A 49 -12.47 4.82 -3.81
N ALA A 50 -11.19 4.51 -3.93
CA ALA A 50 -10.57 3.35 -3.30
C ALA A 50 -10.00 3.73 -1.92
N VAL A 51 -9.94 2.76 -1.02
CA VAL A 51 -9.39 2.92 0.33
C VAL A 51 -7.93 2.53 0.31
N LEU A 52 -7.05 3.49 0.53
CA LEU A 52 -5.62 3.23 0.68
C LEU A 52 -5.28 2.95 2.16
N VAL A 53 -4.81 1.74 2.42
CA VAL A 53 -4.24 1.33 3.70
C VAL A 53 -2.71 1.45 3.59
N LEU A 54 -2.12 2.19 4.52
CA LEU A 54 -0.67 2.26 4.66
C LEU A 54 -0.31 1.52 5.95
N PRO A 55 0.65 0.58 5.93
CA PRO A 55 1.04 -0.13 7.13
C PRO A 55 1.55 0.86 8.18
N PRO A 56 1.13 0.70 9.45
CA PRO A 56 1.66 1.50 10.53
C PRO A 56 3.14 1.19 10.69
N PHE A 57 3.99 2.23 10.63
CA PHE A 57 5.36 2.07 11.12
C PHE A 57 5.30 1.87 12.62
N SER A 58 6.11 0.94 13.14
CA SER A 58 6.55 0.95 14.52
C SER A 58 7.28 2.26 14.80
N LYS A 59 6.53 3.33 15.07
CA LYS A 59 7.09 4.51 15.74
C LYS A 59 7.48 4.00 17.12
N GLY A 60 8.79 3.83 17.33
CA GLY A 60 9.31 3.68 18.67
C GLY A 60 8.71 4.77 19.56
N ASN A 61 8.20 4.35 20.72
CA ASN A 61 7.71 5.20 21.82
C ASN A 61 6.28 5.76 21.73
N ALA A 62 5.30 4.98 21.26
CA ALA A 62 3.93 5.14 21.75
C ALA A 62 3.45 3.79 22.31
N GLN A 63 3.12 3.76 23.60
CA GLN A 63 2.56 2.58 24.24
C GLN A 63 1.16 2.37 23.65
N PHE A 64 1.06 1.48 22.65
CA PHE A 64 -0.21 1.13 22.03
C PHE A 64 -1.12 0.50 23.09
N THR A 65 -2.36 0.96 23.15
CA THR A 65 -3.45 0.30 23.88
C THR A 65 -3.66 -1.10 23.30
N HIS A 66 -4.17 -2.03 24.13
CA HIS A 66 -4.28 -3.45 23.77
C HIS A 66 -5.16 -3.68 22.52
N GLU A 67 -6.16 -2.81 22.30
CA GLU A 67 -7.03 -2.82 21.12
C GLU A 67 -6.33 -2.34 19.84
N ASP A 68 -5.62 -1.20 19.89
CA ASP A 68 -4.83 -0.72 18.74
C ASP A 68 -3.73 -1.71 18.33
N THR A 69 -3.19 -2.46 19.29
CA THR A 69 -2.16 -3.47 19.05
C THR A 69 -2.70 -4.63 18.21
N LEU A 70 -3.94 -5.06 18.43
CA LEU A 70 -4.55 -6.18 17.70
C LEU A 70 -4.91 -5.81 16.25
N GLU A 71 -5.51 -4.65 16.05
CA GLU A 71 -5.78 -4.09 14.71
C GLU A 71 -4.48 -3.88 13.94
N THR A 72 -3.47 -3.29 14.61
CA THR A 72 -2.13 -3.10 14.04
C THR A 72 -1.47 -4.45 13.71
N TYR A 73 -1.63 -5.47 14.57
CA TYR A 73 -1.06 -6.80 14.33
C TYR A 73 -1.67 -7.47 13.11
N HIS A 74 -2.98 -7.37 12.91
CA HIS A 74 -3.65 -7.92 11.73
C HIS A 74 -3.15 -7.26 10.44
N VAL A 75 -3.07 -5.93 10.41
CA VAL A 75 -2.56 -5.18 9.26
C VAL A 75 -1.07 -5.47 9.03
N THR A 76 -0.28 -5.56 10.09
CA THR A 76 1.16 -5.88 10.01
C THR A 76 1.39 -7.30 9.53
N LYS A 77 0.57 -8.27 9.95
CA LYS A 77 0.68 -9.66 9.51
C LYS A 77 0.35 -9.80 8.03
N VAL A 78 -0.65 -9.07 7.53
CA VAL A 78 -0.94 -9.00 6.09
C VAL A 78 0.25 -8.36 5.35
N HIS A 79 0.84 -7.28 5.87
CA HIS A 79 2.02 -6.67 5.27
C HIS A 79 3.21 -7.64 5.19
N ILE A 80 3.56 -8.31 6.30
CA ILE A 80 4.64 -9.30 6.34
C ILE A 80 4.36 -10.44 5.36
N HIS A 81 3.11 -10.92 5.30
CA HIS A 81 2.75 -11.98 4.37
C HIS A 81 2.89 -11.53 2.91
N VAL A 82 2.45 -10.31 2.58
CA VAL A 82 2.62 -9.74 1.25
C VAL A 82 4.10 -9.55 0.90
N GLU A 83 4.94 -9.08 1.84
CA GLU A 83 6.39 -8.95 1.65
C GLU A 83 7.11 -10.30 1.53
N GLN A 84 6.59 -11.37 2.13
CA GLN A 84 7.16 -12.72 2.07
C GLN A 84 6.70 -13.54 0.84
N VAL A 85 5.70 -13.04 0.09
CA VAL A 85 5.09 -13.75 -1.05
C VAL A 85 5.58 -13.20 -2.41
N ILE A 86 6.34 -12.10 -2.41
CA ILE A 86 6.97 -11.49 -3.61
C ILE A 86 8.35 -12.06 -3.90
#